data_AF-A6KU55-F1
#
_entry.id   AF-A6KU55-F1
#
_cell.length_a   1.000
_cell.length_b   1.000
_cell.length_c   1.000
_cell.angle_alpha   90.00
_cell.angle_beta   90.00
_cell.angle_gamma   90.00
#
_symmetry.space_group_name_H-M   'P 1'
#
loop_
_entity.id
_entity.type
_entity.pdbx_description
1 polymer ?
#
loop_
_entity_poly.entity_id
_entity_poly.type
_entity_poly.pdbx_seq_one_letter_code
_entity_poly.pdbx_strand_id
1 'polypeptide(L)'
;MAEAPSQVRQNYDWHCEDAVNTHIQLRLYASYVYMSMAVYFDRDDVALGNFKRFFLSKSHECQAKAEVFMHLQNTRGGCLSLHDIARPERDSWHGGSQAMECALHMEMMINQSLLNMHEVAKEKGDAQLCHFLEQNFLNQQVEVLKEVGGYLTNLRQMGAQEHSLAEYLFDKLSLS
;
A
#
# COMPACT_ATOMS: atom_id res chain seq x y z
N MET A 1 13.70 -15.84 29.72
CA MET A 1 14.93 -15.02 29.74
C MET A 1 14.86 -14.12 28.54
N ALA A 2 14.97 -12.80 28.69
CA ALA A 2 14.99 -11.90 27.53
C ALA A 2 16.22 -12.23 26.67
N GLU A 3 16.02 -12.46 25.38
CA GLU A 3 17.13 -12.68 24.45
C GLU A 3 18.05 -11.45 24.43
N ALA A 4 19.36 -11.68 24.37
CA ALA A 4 20.32 -10.60 24.29
C ALA A 4 20.07 -9.79 22.99
N PRO A 5 20.23 -8.46 23.02
CA PRO A 5 20.04 -7.63 21.82
C PRO A 5 21.01 -8.06 20.71
N SER A 6 20.54 -7.99 19.46
CA SER A 6 21.34 -8.34 18.28
C SER A 6 22.65 -7.56 18.23
N GLN A 7 23.74 -8.23 17.83
CA GLN A 7 25.09 -7.65 17.75
C GLN A 7 25.20 -6.44 16.79
N VAL A 8 24.29 -6.33 15.82
CA VAL A 8 24.27 -5.22 14.84
C VAL A 8 23.30 -4.09 15.23
N ARG A 9 22.55 -4.26 16.33
CA ARG A 9 21.54 -3.29 16.74
C ARG A 9 22.20 -2.05 17.31
N GLN A 10 22.14 -0.94 16.56
CA GLN A 10 22.68 0.34 16.95
C GLN A 10 21.69 1.47 16.63
N ASN A 11 21.38 2.29 17.64
CA ASN A 11 20.43 3.40 17.54
C ASN A 11 19.09 3.00 16.90
N TYR A 12 18.59 1.81 17.22
CA TYR A 12 17.33 1.29 16.71
C TYR A 12 16.41 1.01 17.89
N ASP A 13 15.55 1.97 18.20
CA ASP A 13 14.63 1.89 19.34
C ASP A 13 13.50 0.89 19.07
N TRP A 14 12.99 0.27 20.12
CA TRP A 14 11.93 -0.74 19.98
C TRP A 14 10.63 -0.16 19.39
N HIS A 15 10.34 1.14 19.60
CA HIS A 15 9.20 1.79 18.95
C HIS A 15 9.40 1.91 17.42
N CYS A 16 10.64 2.10 16.96
CA CYS A 16 10.95 2.14 15.53
C CYS A 16 10.80 0.75 14.91
N GLU A 17 11.23 -0.28 15.61
CA GLU A 17 11.04 -1.68 15.23
C GLU A 17 9.56 -2.07 15.14
N ASP A 18 8.75 -1.68 16.15
CA ASP A 18 7.31 -1.94 16.14
C ASP A 18 6.60 -1.20 15.00
N ALA A 19 6.99 0.06 14.74
CA ALA A 19 6.46 0.84 13.62
C ALA A 19 6.77 0.19 12.27
N VAL A 20 7.99 -0.33 12.08
CA VAL A 20 8.37 -1.07 10.86
C VAL A 20 7.56 -2.36 10.72
N ASN A 21 7.43 -3.16 11.77
CA ASN A 21 6.60 -4.38 11.76
C ASN A 21 5.13 -4.07 11.43
N THR A 22 4.56 -3.02 12.04
CA THR A 22 3.21 -2.55 11.74
C THR A 22 3.06 -2.14 10.27
N HIS A 23 4.04 -1.43 9.71
CA HIS A 23 4.00 -1.02 8.30
C HIS A 23 4.13 -2.21 7.34
N ILE A 24 4.95 -3.21 7.67
CA ILE A 24 5.04 -4.47 6.91
C ILE A 24 3.67 -5.14 6.87
N GLN A 25 2.99 -5.26 8.01
CA GLN A 25 1.65 -5.85 8.06
C GLN A 25 0.64 -5.08 7.20
N LEU A 26 0.68 -3.74 7.24
CA LEU A 26 -0.18 -2.89 6.42
C LEU A 26 0.09 -3.09 4.91
N ARG A 27 1.35 -3.21 4.50
CA ARG A 27 1.72 -3.47 3.09
C ARG A 27 1.23 -4.83 2.62
N LEU A 28 1.36 -5.86 3.46
CA LEU A 28 0.84 -7.20 3.17
C LEU A 28 -0.69 -7.20 3.05
N TYR A 29 -1.39 -6.51 3.96
CA TYR A 29 -2.84 -6.33 3.87
C TYR A 29 -3.26 -5.58 2.60
N ALA A 30 -2.60 -4.47 2.27
CA ALA A 30 -2.87 -3.72 1.04
C ALA A 30 -2.65 -4.59 -0.21
N SER A 31 -1.58 -5.39 -0.23
CA SER A 31 -1.32 -6.35 -1.31
C SER A 31 -2.50 -7.33 -1.48
N TYR A 32 -3.02 -7.86 -0.37
CA TYR A 32 -4.14 -8.79 -0.40
C TYR A 32 -5.46 -8.14 -0.86
N VAL A 33 -5.72 -6.89 -0.44
CA VAL A 33 -6.87 -6.11 -0.90
C VAL A 33 -6.79 -5.85 -2.40
N TYR A 34 -5.63 -5.43 -2.91
CA TYR A 34 -5.43 -5.20 -4.34
C TYR A 34 -5.53 -6.49 -5.16
N MET A 35 -5.08 -7.62 -4.63
CA MET A 35 -5.28 -8.93 -5.26
C MET A 35 -6.79 -9.25 -5.38
N SER A 36 -7.57 -9.00 -4.33
CA SER A 36 -9.03 -9.17 -4.37
C SER A 36 -9.70 -8.28 -5.43
N MET A 37 -9.27 -7.02 -5.55
CA MET A 37 -9.73 -6.13 -6.62
C MET A 37 -9.41 -6.67 -8.00
N ALA A 38 -8.17 -7.12 -8.21
CA ALA A 38 -7.73 -7.66 -9.51
C ALA A 38 -8.56 -8.87 -9.94
N VAL A 39 -8.81 -9.82 -9.01
CA VAL A 39 -9.62 -11.01 -9.28
C VAL A 39 -11.08 -10.65 -9.57
N TYR A 40 -11.63 -9.64 -8.89
CA TYR A 40 -12.98 -9.15 -9.18
C TYR A 40 -13.13 -8.62 -10.61
N PHE A 41 -12.18 -7.81 -11.10
CA PHE A 41 -12.24 -7.27 -12.47
C PHE A 41 -11.95 -8.31 -13.56
N ASP A 42 -11.41 -9.47 -13.19
CA ASP A 42 -11.18 -10.60 -14.11
C ASP A 42 -12.41 -11.52 -14.29
N ARG A 43 -13.46 -11.33 -13.50
CA ARG A 43 -14.70 -12.11 -13.65
C ARG A 43 -15.35 -11.85 -15.01
N ASP A 44 -16.01 -12.85 -15.57
CA ASP A 44 -16.70 -12.75 -16.86
C ASP A 44 -17.85 -11.73 -16.86
N ASP A 45 -18.47 -11.52 -15.70
CA ASP A 45 -19.56 -10.56 -15.49
C ASP A 45 -19.10 -9.13 -15.14
N VAL A 46 -17.78 -8.88 -15.08
CA VAL A 46 -17.18 -7.54 -14.91
C VAL A 46 -16.27 -7.19 -16.10
N ALA A 47 -15.34 -8.08 -16.45
CA ALA A 47 -14.53 -8.09 -17.67
C ALA A 47 -13.76 -6.79 -18.01
N LEU A 48 -13.19 -6.10 -17.01
CA LEU A 48 -12.36 -4.90 -17.19
C LEU A 48 -10.86 -5.23 -17.05
N GLY A 49 -10.27 -5.70 -18.15
CA GLY A 49 -8.94 -6.28 -18.16
C GLY A 49 -7.78 -5.34 -17.80
N ASN A 50 -7.90 -4.04 -18.04
CA ASN A 50 -6.85 -3.08 -17.67
C ASN A 50 -6.97 -2.67 -16.19
N PHE A 51 -8.18 -2.58 -15.64
CA PHE A 51 -8.38 -2.49 -14.18
C PHE A 51 -7.79 -3.70 -13.44
N LYS A 52 -8.02 -4.92 -13.95
CA LYS A 52 -7.35 -6.12 -13.43
C LYS A 52 -5.83 -5.94 -13.39
N ARG A 53 -5.23 -5.58 -14.53
CA ARG A 53 -3.77 -5.42 -14.64
C ARG A 53 -3.25 -4.36 -13.67
N PHE A 54 -3.93 -3.22 -13.59
CA PHE A 54 -3.58 -2.13 -12.68
C PHE A 54 -3.54 -2.59 -11.22
N PHE A 55 -4.63 -3.20 -10.73
CA PHE A 55 -4.68 -3.66 -9.33
C PHE A 55 -3.73 -4.82 -9.05
N LEU A 56 -3.51 -5.71 -10.01
CA LEU A 56 -2.51 -6.77 -9.86
C LEU A 56 -1.10 -6.19 -9.74
N SER A 57 -0.76 -5.15 -10.52
CA SER A 57 0.51 -4.42 -10.37
C SER A 57 0.64 -3.81 -8.99
N LYS A 58 -0.39 -3.12 -8.50
CA LYS A 58 -0.39 -2.52 -7.14
C LYS A 58 -0.23 -3.58 -6.04
N SER A 59 -0.84 -4.75 -6.22
CA SER A 59 -0.67 -5.88 -5.30
C SER A 59 0.80 -6.34 -5.20
N HIS A 60 1.45 -6.54 -6.36
CA HIS A 60 2.86 -6.93 -6.41
C HIS A 60 3.79 -5.83 -5.89
N GLU A 61 3.53 -4.56 -6.22
CA GLU A 61 4.28 -3.42 -5.70
C GLU A 61 4.23 -3.34 -4.17
N CYS A 62 3.05 -3.58 -3.57
CA CYS A 62 2.91 -3.59 -2.11
C CYS A 62 3.70 -4.75 -1.47
N GLN A 63 3.68 -5.93 -2.08
CA GLN A 63 4.48 -7.07 -1.61
C GLN A 63 5.98 -6.77 -1.68
N ALA A 64 6.46 -6.26 -2.81
CA ALA A 64 7.87 -5.90 -2.98
C ALA A 64 8.29 -4.82 -1.96
N LYS A 65 7.44 -3.81 -1.71
CA LYS A 65 7.69 -2.79 -0.68
C LYS A 65 7.71 -3.39 0.72
N ALA A 66 6.84 -4.35 1.03
CA ALA A 66 6.88 -5.07 2.31
C ALA A 66 8.22 -5.77 2.51
N GLU A 67 8.72 -6.49 1.49
CA GLU A 67 10.00 -7.19 1.53
C GLU A 67 11.19 -6.23 1.76
N VAL A 68 11.16 -5.02 1.18
CA VAL A 68 12.16 -3.99 1.45
C VAL A 68 12.20 -3.60 2.93
N PHE A 69 11.04 -3.44 3.57
CA PHE A 69 10.97 -3.17 5.02
C PHE A 69 11.38 -4.38 5.87
N MET A 70 11.05 -5.61 5.46
CA MET A 70 11.55 -6.82 6.13
C MET A 70 13.08 -6.90 6.09
N HIS A 71 13.68 -6.53 4.95
CA HIS A 71 15.13 -6.47 4.81
C HIS A 71 15.74 -5.37 5.69
N LEU A 72 15.11 -4.19 5.76
CA LEU A 72 15.51 -3.11 6.67
C LEU A 72 15.49 -3.58 8.13
N GLN A 73 14.40 -4.24 8.57
CA GLN A 73 14.22 -4.76 9.92
C GLN A 73 15.42 -5.63 10.33
N ASN A 74 15.76 -6.61 9.49
CA ASN A 74 16.89 -7.52 9.72
C ASN A 74 18.24 -6.78 9.70
N THR A 75 18.42 -5.85 8.76
CA THR A 75 19.66 -5.07 8.61
C THR A 75 19.94 -4.21 9.86
N ARG A 76 18.90 -3.70 10.52
CA ARG A 76 19.02 -2.89 11.74
C ARG A 76 19.09 -3.72 13.03
N GLY A 77 19.07 -5.06 12.93
CA GLY A 77 19.09 -5.96 14.10
C GLY A 77 17.76 -5.97 14.86
N GLY A 78 16.66 -5.65 14.18
CA GLY A 78 15.30 -5.89 14.66
C GLY A 78 14.87 -7.33 14.45
N CYS A 79 13.76 -7.68 15.07
CA CYS A 79 13.04 -8.93 14.91
C CYS A 79 11.76 -8.69 14.12
N LEU A 80 11.48 -9.57 13.18
CA LEU A 80 10.26 -9.55 12.39
C LEU A 80 9.12 -10.19 13.19
N SER A 81 8.01 -9.48 13.37
CA SER A 81 6.78 -10.04 13.96
C SER A 81 5.66 -10.02 12.93
N LEU A 82 5.41 -11.17 12.28
CA LEU A 82 4.31 -11.32 11.33
C LEU A 82 3.03 -11.74 12.05
N HIS A 83 1.92 -11.20 11.59
CA HIS A 83 0.59 -11.48 12.11
C HIS A 83 -0.35 -11.92 11.00
N ASP A 84 -1.53 -12.41 11.40
CA ASP A 84 -2.58 -12.78 10.46
C ASP A 84 -2.94 -11.60 9.55
N ILE A 85 -3.00 -11.86 8.24
CA ILE A 85 -3.46 -10.88 7.27
C ILE A 85 -4.99 -10.97 7.23
N ALA A 86 -5.66 -9.94 7.73
CA ALA A 86 -7.12 -9.87 7.71
C ALA A 86 -7.65 -9.99 6.27
N ARG A 87 -8.79 -10.67 6.12
CA ARG A 87 -9.49 -10.68 4.83
C ARG A 87 -9.91 -9.24 4.45
N PRO A 88 -9.96 -8.91 3.15
CA PRO A 88 -10.55 -7.65 2.70
C PRO A 88 -11.97 -7.48 3.24
N GLU A 89 -12.37 -6.24 3.52
CA GLU A 89 -13.69 -5.93 4.10
C GLU A 89 -14.86 -6.26 3.17
N ARG A 90 -14.59 -6.47 1.87
CA ARG A 90 -15.61 -6.64 0.83
C ARG A 90 -15.20 -7.76 -0.12
N ASP A 91 -16.18 -8.58 -0.50
CA ASP A 91 -16.04 -9.62 -1.52
C ASP A 91 -16.38 -9.09 -2.94
N SER A 92 -17.04 -7.93 -3.03
CA SER A 92 -17.38 -7.24 -4.28
C SER A 92 -16.98 -5.77 -4.22
N TRP A 93 -16.38 -5.28 -5.30
CA TRP A 93 -15.92 -3.89 -5.41
C TRP A 93 -16.91 -2.99 -6.14
N HIS A 94 -18.02 -3.55 -6.64
CA HIS A 94 -19.20 -2.85 -7.15
C HIS A 94 -18.97 -1.86 -8.32
N GLY A 95 -17.74 -1.81 -8.87
CA GLY A 95 -17.38 -1.02 -10.06
C GLY A 95 -15.96 -0.44 -9.97
N GLY A 96 -15.46 0.06 -11.10
CA GLY A 96 -14.19 0.78 -11.19
C GLY A 96 -14.12 2.01 -10.28
N SER A 97 -15.20 2.79 -10.20
CA SER A 97 -15.22 4.01 -9.36
C SER A 97 -15.06 3.70 -7.87
N GLN A 98 -15.75 2.69 -7.34
CA GLN A 98 -15.69 2.34 -5.92
C GLN A 98 -14.39 1.61 -5.58
N ALA A 99 -13.87 0.77 -6.49
CA ALA A 99 -12.54 0.18 -6.33
C ALA A 99 -11.45 1.26 -6.25
N MET A 100 -11.49 2.27 -7.12
CA MET A 100 -10.52 3.37 -7.14
C MET A 100 -10.62 4.26 -5.88
N GLU A 101 -11.81 4.45 -5.33
CA GLU A 101 -12.00 5.14 -4.05
C GLU A 101 -11.41 4.35 -2.87
N CYS A 102 -11.64 3.03 -2.83
CA CYS A 102 -11.00 2.15 -1.85
C CYS A 102 -9.47 2.15 -2.00
N ALA A 103 -8.96 2.15 -3.23
CA ALA A 103 -7.52 2.26 -3.50
C ALA A 103 -6.95 3.58 -2.96
N LEU A 104 -7.61 4.71 -3.23
CA LEU A 104 -7.18 6.01 -2.70
C LEU A 104 -7.12 6.00 -1.17
N HIS A 105 -8.13 5.45 -0.51
CA HIS A 105 -8.14 5.34 0.95
C HIS A 105 -6.98 4.43 1.45
N MET A 106 -6.72 3.31 0.78
CA MET A 106 -5.59 2.43 1.10
C MET A 106 -4.25 3.17 1.01
N GLU A 107 -4.03 3.92 -0.08
CA GLU A 107 -2.80 4.70 -0.26
C GLU A 107 -2.66 5.84 0.77
N MET A 108 -3.77 6.42 1.23
CA MET A 108 -3.76 7.41 2.31
C MET A 108 -3.37 6.78 3.65
N MET A 109 -3.89 5.58 3.97
CA MET A 109 -3.50 4.84 5.18
C MET A 109 -2.02 4.46 5.16
N ILE A 110 -1.53 3.97 4.02
CA ILE A 110 -0.11 3.66 3.81
C ILE A 110 0.75 4.91 4.03
N ASN A 111 0.36 6.04 3.44
CA ASN A 111 1.09 7.30 3.61
C ASN A 111 1.10 7.75 5.08
N GLN A 112 -0.04 7.68 5.76
CA GLN A 112 -0.12 8.04 7.18
C GLN A 112 0.77 7.13 8.04
N SER A 113 0.84 5.84 7.73
CA SER A 113 1.73 4.91 8.42
C SER A 113 3.21 5.27 8.22
N LEU A 114 3.61 5.71 7.02
CA LEU A 114 4.98 6.20 6.77
C LEU A 114 5.28 7.48 7.56
N LEU A 115 4.35 8.44 7.61
CA LEU A 115 4.49 9.68 8.36
C LEU A 115 4.59 9.43 9.86
N ASN A 116 3.76 8.52 10.40
CA ASN A 116 3.82 8.13 11.80
C ASN A 116 5.16 7.45 12.13
N MET A 117 5.65 6.56 11.26
CA MET A 117 6.95 5.91 11.44
C MET A 117 8.09 6.94 11.41
N HIS A 118 8.01 7.93 10.52
CA HIS A 118 9.00 9.01 10.43
C HIS A 118 9.02 9.86 11.71
N GLU A 119 7.86 10.22 12.25
CA GLU A 119 7.79 10.99 13.50
C GLU A 119 8.36 10.18 14.67
N VAL A 120 8.03 8.88 14.78
CA VAL A 120 8.63 8.00 15.81
C VAL A 120 10.15 7.94 15.64
N ALA A 121 10.65 7.77 14.42
CA ALA A 121 12.09 7.75 14.15
C ALA A 121 12.77 9.05 14.58
N LYS A 122 12.15 10.19 14.27
CA LYS A 122 12.62 11.52 14.64
C LYS A 122 12.63 11.74 16.14
N GLU A 123 11.57 11.36 16.85
CA GLU A 123 11.47 11.43 18.32
C GLU A 123 12.55 10.60 19.01
N LYS A 124 12.90 9.43 18.43
CA LYS A 124 13.96 8.54 18.94
C LYS A 124 15.35 8.91 18.46
N GLY A 125 15.50 9.93 17.62
CA GLY A 125 16.78 10.34 17.05
C GLY A 125 17.38 9.32 16.07
N ASP A 126 16.57 8.49 15.41
CA ASP A 126 17.00 7.57 14.36
C ASP A 126 17.09 8.27 13.00
N ALA A 127 18.19 8.99 12.79
CA ALA A 127 18.46 9.70 11.55
C ALA A 127 18.53 8.77 10.32
N GLN A 128 18.94 7.51 10.50
CA GLN A 128 19.04 6.56 9.39
C GLN A 128 17.65 6.14 8.90
N LEU A 129 16.73 5.84 9.83
CA LEU A 129 15.35 5.49 9.47
C LEU A 129 14.61 6.68 8.84
N CYS A 130 14.76 7.90 9.39
CA CYS A 130 14.21 9.11 8.75
C CYS A 130 14.69 9.26 7.31
N HIS A 131 16.01 9.21 7.09
CA HIS A 131 16.60 9.33 5.75
C HIS A 131 16.10 8.24 4.80
N PHE A 132 16.02 6.99 5.27
CA PHE A 132 15.50 5.88 4.50
C PHE A 132 14.06 6.12 4.01
N LEU A 133 13.18 6.61 4.89
CA LEU A 133 11.78 6.90 4.55
C LEU A 133 11.66 8.05 3.55
N GLU A 134 12.41 9.14 3.76
CA GLU A 134 12.42 10.33 2.90
C GLU A 134 12.91 10.02 1.48
N GLN A 135 14.03 9.30 1.36
CA GLN A 135 14.64 9.01 0.07
C GLN A 135 13.83 8.02 -0.76
N ASN A 136 13.28 6.98 -0.12
CA ASN A 136 12.75 5.83 -0.85
C ASN A 136 11.22 5.82 -0.95
N PHE A 137 10.48 6.45 -0.03
CA PHE A 137 9.03 6.23 0.08
C PHE A 137 8.17 7.49 0.09
N LEU A 138 8.52 8.52 0.85
CA LEU A 138 7.61 9.65 1.08
C LEU A 138 7.26 10.40 -0.22
N ASN A 139 8.25 10.69 -1.07
CA ASN A 139 8.00 11.36 -2.35
C ASN A 139 7.18 10.48 -3.31
N GLN A 140 7.54 9.21 -3.44
CA GLN A 140 6.82 8.26 -4.29
C GLN A 140 5.36 8.11 -3.86
N GLN A 141 5.09 8.11 -2.55
CA GLN A 141 3.75 7.95 -2.02
C GLN A 141 2.85 9.15 -2.37
N VAL A 142 3.39 10.37 -2.38
CA VAL A 142 2.66 11.58 -2.82
C VAL A 142 2.32 11.51 -4.31
N GLU A 143 3.23 11.00 -5.14
CA GLU A 143 2.99 10.80 -6.57
C GLU A 143 1.87 9.77 -6.81
N VAL A 144 1.89 8.64 -6.09
CA VAL A 144 0.84 7.62 -6.15
C VAL A 144 -0.52 8.19 -5.74
N LEU A 145 -0.59 8.98 -4.66
CA LEU A 145 -1.82 9.65 -4.24
C LEU A 145 -2.34 10.60 -5.32
N LYS A 146 -1.45 11.35 -5.98
CA LYS A 146 -1.82 12.27 -7.06
C LYS A 146 -2.34 11.55 -8.30
N GLU A 147 -1.76 10.40 -8.63
CA GLU A 147 -2.16 9.52 -9.73
C GLU A 147 -3.58 8.96 -9.47
N VAL A 148 -3.75 8.24 -8.35
CA VAL A 148 -5.02 7.58 -7.99
C VAL A 148 -6.14 8.60 -7.80
N GLY A 149 -5.86 9.76 -7.17
CA GLY A 149 -6.82 10.86 -7.05
C GLY A 149 -7.23 11.46 -8.41
N GLY A 150 -6.29 11.49 -9.37
CA GLY A 150 -6.58 11.88 -10.76
C GLY A 150 -7.53 10.89 -11.45
N TYR A 151 -7.27 9.60 -11.32
CA TYR A 151 -8.15 8.55 -11.85
C TYR A 151 -9.57 8.62 -11.27
N LEU A 152 -9.69 8.80 -9.95
CA LEU A 152 -10.99 8.93 -9.31
C LEU A 152 -11.75 10.18 -9.79
N THR A 153 -11.05 11.29 -10.01
CA THR A 153 -11.65 12.52 -10.55
C THR A 153 -12.19 12.30 -11.96
N ASN A 154 -11.41 11.68 -12.84
CA ASN A 154 -11.83 11.37 -14.21
C ASN A 154 -13.05 10.43 -14.23
N LEU A 155 -13.03 9.35 -13.44
CA LEU A 155 -14.16 8.42 -13.34
C LEU A 155 -15.45 9.11 -12.88
N ARG A 156 -15.36 10.00 -11.88
CA ARG A 156 -16.50 10.80 -11.41
C ARG A 156 -17.02 11.74 -12.50
N GLN A 157 -16.14 12.45 -13.20
CA GLN A 157 -16.54 13.38 -14.27
C GLN A 157 -17.15 12.68 -15.49
N MET A 158 -16.72 11.45 -15.78
CA MET A 158 -17.29 10.63 -16.85
C MET A 158 -18.65 10.01 -16.49
N GLY A 159 -19.10 10.13 -15.23
CA GLY A 159 -20.37 9.54 -14.77
C GLY A 159 -20.30 8.03 -14.55
N ALA A 160 -19.15 7.49 -14.14
CA ALA A 160 -18.95 6.05 -13.92
C ALA A 160 -19.93 5.41 -12.93
N GLN A 161 -20.50 6.19 -12.00
CA GLN A 161 -21.52 5.70 -11.07
C GLN A 161 -22.87 5.42 -11.72
N GLU A 162 -23.15 6.05 -12.87
CA GLU A 162 -24.45 5.98 -13.55
C GLU A 162 -24.36 5.26 -14.92
N HIS A 163 -23.17 5.20 -15.51
CA HIS A 163 -22.97 4.75 -16.89
C HIS A 163 -21.79 3.77 -17.02
N SER A 164 -22.10 2.51 -17.34
CA SER A 164 -21.09 1.46 -17.57
C SER A 164 -20.13 1.76 -18.73
N LEU A 165 -20.57 2.56 -19.72
CA LEU A 165 -19.71 3.00 -20.82
C LEU A 165 -18.51 3.84 -20.32
N ALA A 166 -18.68 4.60 -19.25
CA ALA A 166 -17.61 5.42 -18.69
C ALA A 166 -16.48 4.55 -18.14
N GLU A 167 -16.81 3.50 -17.38
CA GLU A 167 -15.81 2.56 -16.85
C GLU A 167 -15.11 1.79 -17.98
N TYR A 168 -15.84 1.39 -19.01
CA TYR A 168 -15.26 0.73 -20.17
C TYR A 168 -14.28 1.64 -20.92
N LEU A 169 -14.65 2.89 -21.20
CA LEU A 169 -13.76 3.85 -21.86
C LEU A 169 -12.53 4.15 -21.00
N PHE A 170 -12.72 4.31 -19.69
CA PHE A 170 -11.62 4.54 -18.76
C PHE A 170 -10.65 3.35 -18.70
N ASP A 171 -11.17 2.11 -18.65
CA ASP A 171 -10.38 0.88 -18.75
C ASP A 171 -9.50 0.91 -20.00
N LYS A 172 -10.06 1.25 -21.17
CA LYS A 172 -9.33 1.20 -22.45
C LYS A 172 -8.37 2.37 -22.68
N LEU A 173 -8.65 3.56 -22.16
CA LEU A 173 -7.95 4.78 -22.55
C LEU A 173 -7.06 5.37 -21.45
N SER A 174 -7.28 5.03 -20.19
CA SER A 174 -6.56 5.62 -19.04
C SER A 174 -5.72 4.61 -18.25
N LEU A 175 -6.13 3.34 -18.21
CA LEU A 175 -5.40 2.26 -17.51
C LEU A 175 -4.63 1.32 -18.45
N SER A 176 -4.55 1.66 -19.74
CA SER A 176 -3.88 0.86 -20.78
C SER A 176 -2.36 0.81 -20.61
#